data_AF-A0A2V7SBF7-F1
#
_entry.id   AF-A0A2V7SBF7-F1
#
_cell.length_a   1.000
_cell.length_b   1.000
_cell.length_c   1.000
_cell.angle_alpha   90.00
_cell.angle_beta   90.00
_cell.angle_gamma   90.00
#
_symmetry.space_group_name_H-M   'P 1'
#
loop_
_entity.id
_entity.type
_entity.pdbx_description
1 polymer ?
#
loop_
_entity_poly.entity_id
_entity_poly.type
_entity_poly.pdbx_seq_one_letter_code
_entity_poly.pdbx_strand_id
1 'polypeptide(L)'
;MAATVAAARGGSGRKANYDGPPVAHTGGFGEPTCRACHQDEPLNAPGGSLRIEGLPRRYEPGRAYMLTVVLRRSGMGRAGFELSTRVADGQEAGSQAGVLEARDARASVVPGPPPKPVQYAEQTREGCSVSGPETRWVLRWQSPAAAAGDVLIHVAANAANYDDSPLGDFIYVGEWRVSGGGRPR
;
A
#
# COMPACT_ATOMS: atom_id res chain seq x y z
N MET A 1 11.81 57.66 -3.19
CA MET A 1 11.15 56.64 -2.35
C MET A 1 10.90 55.42 -3.23
N ALA A 2 11.74 54.39 -3.14
CA ALA A 2 11.57 53.15 -3.90
C ALA A 2 11.11 52.06 -2.93
N ALA A 3 9.88 51.58 -3.11
CA ALA A 3 9.32 50.47 -2.36
C ALA A 3 9.81 49.16 -2.99
N THR A 4 10.60 48.39 -2.25
CA THR A 4 10.92 47.00 -2.57
C THR A 4 9.73 46.13 -2.21
N VAL A 5 9.07 45.57 -3.23
CA VAL A 5 8.08 44.51 -3.04
C VAL A 5 8.83 43.20 -2.84
N ALA A 6 8.88 42.72 -1.61
CA ALA A 6 9.36 41.38 -1.32
C ALA A 6 8.29 40.37 -1.79
N ALA A 7 8.60 39.64 -2.86
CA ALA A 7 7.81 38.49 -3.28
C ALA A 7 7.97 37.37 -2.25
N ALA A 8 6.90 37.08 -1.50
CA ALA A 8 6.82 35.89 -0.67
C ALA A 8 6.84 34.66 -1.59
N ARG A 9 7.91 33.86 -1.50
CA ARG A 9 7.98 32.53 -2.10
C ARG A 9 7.02 31.62 -1.35
N GLY A 10 5.84 31.39 -1.92
CA GLY A 10 4.93 30.33 -1.48
C GLY A 10 5.58 28.97 -1.77
N GLY A 11 6.21 28.38 -0.76
CA GLY A 11 6.54 26.97 -0.79
C GLY A 11 5.26 26.16 -0.66
N SER A 12 4.89 25.40 -1.69
CA SER A 12 3.88 24.36 -1.55
C SER A 12 4.47 23.24 -0.69
N GLY A 13 4.41 23.42 0.63
CA GLY A 13 4.71 22.33 1.56
C GLY A 13 3.80 21.17 1.22
N ARG A 14 4.39 20.07 0.71
CA ARG A 14 3.66 18.82 0.49
C ARG A 14 3.14 18.38 1.87
N LYS A 15 1.83 18.46 2.08
CA LYS A 15 1.22 17.99 3.33
C LYS A 15 1.51 16.51 3.49
N ALA A 16 1.93 16.11 4.68
CA ALA A 16 2.04 14.71 5.04
C ALA A 16 0.67 14.02 4.95
N ASN A 17 0.65 12.85 4.31
CA ASN A 17 -0.55 12.09 3.98
C ASN A 17 -0.93 11.12 5.11
N TYR A 18 -1.15 11.68 6.29
CA TYR A 18 -1.49 10.89 7.48
C TYR A 18 -2.87 10.24 7.36
N ASP A 19 -3.78 10.80 6.57
CA ASP A 19 -5.16 10.33 6.42
C ASP A 19 -5.35 9.45 5.15
N GLY A 20 -4.26 8.85 4.66
CA GLY A 20 -4.21 8.01 3.45
C GLY A 20 -3.28 8.61 2.37
N PRO A 21 -2.45 7.81 1.66
CA PRO A 21 -1.63 8.27 0.56
C PRO A 21 -2.48 8.60 -0.70
N PRO A 22 -1.91 9.23 -1.73
CA PRO A 22 -2.53 9.22 -3.04
C PRO A 22 -2.71 7.78 -3.51
N VAL A 23 -3.92 7.42 -3.94
CA VAL A 23 -4.19 6.06 -4.41
C VAL A 23 -3.37 5.68 -5.64
N ALA A 24 -3.29 4.39 -5.95
CA ALA A 24 -2.58 3.85 -7.12
C ALA A 24 -1.05 4.01 -7.07
N HIS A 25 -0.45 3.81 -5.90
CA HIS A 25 1.00 3.85 -5.64
C HIS A 25 1.53 2.52 -5.10
N THR A 26 0.94 1.40 -5.51
CA THR A 26 1.34 0.06 -5.02
C THR A 26 2.55 -0.53 -5.75
N GLY A 27 2.97 0.07 -6.87
CA GLY A 27 3.97 -0.50 -7.79
C GLY A 27 3.46 -1.62 -8.70
N GLY A 28 2.22 -2.09 -8.50
CA GLY A 28 1.61 -3.14 -9.30
C GLY A 28 1.06 -2.62 -10.63
N PHE A 29 1.11 -3.45 -11.68
CA PHE A 29 0.50 -3.15 -12.99
C PHE A 29 0.91 -1.80 -13.60
N GLY A 30 2.16 -1.37 -13.38
CA GLY A 30 2.72 -0.13 -13.92
C GLY A 30 2.45 1.11 -13.08
N GLU A 31 1.83 0.97 -11.90
CA GLU A 31 1.68 2.06 -10.94
C GLU A 31 3.03 2.57 -10.44
N PRO A 32 3.12 3.87 -10.10
CA PRO A 32 4.22 4.37 -9.28
C PRO A 32 4.26 3.66 -7.91
N THR A 33 5.33 3.90 -7.17
CA THR A 33 5.42 3.52 -5.75
C THR A 33 5.42 4.79 -4.90
N CYS A 34 5.46 4.65 -3.58
CA CYS A 34 5.71 5.79 -2.68
C CYS A 34 7.00 6.57 -3.01
N ARG A 35 7.94 5.98 -3.78
CA ARG A 35 9.12 6.70 -4.29
C ARG A 35 8.81 7.79 -5.30
N ALA A 36 7.57 7.94 -5.77
CA ALA A 36 7.15 9.13 -6.51
C ALA A 36 7.41 10.42 -5.70
N CYS A 37 7.33 10.33 -4.36
CA CYS A 37 7.64 11.42 -3.45
C CYS A 37 8.88 11.15 -2.58
N HIS A 38 9.08 9.92 -2.12
CA HIS A 38 10.14 9.53 -1.17
C HIS A 38 11.35 8.94 -1.90
N GLN A 39 12.26 9.80 -2.35
CA GLN A 39 13.22 9.47 -3.42
C GLN A 39 14.63 9.13 -2.96
N ASP A 40 14.99 9.42 -1.71
CA ASP A 40 16.39 9.39 -1.26
C ASP A 40 16.99 7.99 -1.27
N GLU A 41 16.25 7.05 -0.69
CA GLU A 41 16.77 5.72 -0.41
C GLU A 41 16.38 4.74 -1.52
N PRO A 42 17.25 3.76 -1.85
CA PRO A 42 16.94 2.75 -2.84
C PRO A 42 15.69 1.96 -2.45
N LEU A 43 14.94 1.51 -3.46
CA LEU A 43 13.75 0.70 -3.24
C LEU A 43 14.14 -0.61 -2.57
N ASN A 44 13.41 -1.02 -1.53
CA ASN A 44 13.73 -2.20 -0.73
C ASN A 44 15.16 -2.16 -0.15
N ALA A 45 15.59 -0.99 0.34
CA ALA A 45 16.89 -0.83 0.98
C ALA A 45 17.11 -1.89 2.09
N PRO A 46 18.34 -2.45 2.22
CA PRO A 46 18.68 -3.35 3.32
C PRO A 46 18.39 -2.74 4.70
N GLY A 47 18.16 -3.60 5.70
CA GLY A 47 17.90 -3.17 7.09
C GLY A 47 16.43 -3.00 7.45
N GLY A 48 15.51 -3.32 6.54
CA GLY A 48 14.09 -3.50 6.85
C GLY A 48 13.45 -4.57 5.96
N SER A 49 12.14 -4.77 6.16
CA SER A 49 11.39 -5.80 5.46
C SER A 49 9.91 -5.44 5.37
N LEU A 50 9.27 -5.89 4.30
CA LEU A 50 7.82 -5.89 4.11
C LEU A 50 7.34 -7.32 3.88
N ARG A 51 6.34 -7.76 4.65
CA ARG A 51 5.71 -9.08 4.49
C ARG A 51 4.21 -9.02 4.67
N ILE A 52 3.52 -10.03 4.14
CA ILE A 52 2.10 -10.28 4.42
C ILE A 52 1.97 -11.63 5.11
N GLU A 53 1.26 -11.65 6.24
CA GLU A 53 0.87 -12.84 6.98
C GLU A 53 -0.59 -13.19 6.67
N GLY A 54 -0.95 -14.48 6.76
CA GLY A 54 -2.33 -14.95 6.58
C GLY A 54 -2.78 -15.17 5.12
N LEU A 55 -1.92 -14.89 4.13
CA LEU A 55 -2.18 -15.25 2.74
C LEU A 55 -2.10 -16.79 2.55
N PRO A 56 -3.11 -17.42 1.94
CA PRO A 56 -3.04 -18.82 1.58
C PRO A 56 -2.16 -19.01 0.33
N ARG A 57 -1.66 -20.23 0.09
CA ARG A 57 -1.01 -20.56 -1.21
C ARG A 57 -2.03 -20.65 -2.35
N ARG A 58 -3.23 -21.15 -2.05
CA ARG A 58 -4.38 -21.23 -2.95
C ARG A 58 -5.62 -20.73 -2.24
N TYR A 59 -6.41 -19.89 -2.89
CA TYR A 59 -7.68 -19.46 -2.33
C TYR A 59 -8.82 -20.40 -2.76
N GLU A 60 -9.69 -20.73 -1.82
CA GLU A 60 -11.04 -21.22 -2.11
C GLU A 60 -11.92 -20.03 -2.53
N PRO A 61 -12.61 -20.09 -3.69
CA PRO A 61 -13.46 -18.99 -4.16
C PRO A 61 -14.48 -18.53 -3.12
N GLY A 62 -14.64 -17.22 -2.97
CA GLY A 62 -15.56 -16.58 -2.03
C GLY A 62 -15.14 -16.68 -0.55
N ARG A 63 -14.09 -17.45 -0.22
CA ARG A 63 -13.57 -17.54 1.16
C ARG A 63 -12.86 -16.26 1.55
N ALA A 64 -12.98 -15.92 2.82
CA ALA A 64 -12.30 -14.81 3.44
C ALA A 64 -11.05 -15.23 4.22
N TYR A 65 -10.03 -14.38 4.16
CA TYR A 65 -8.74 -14.53 4.83
C TYR A 65 -8.43 -13.26 5.61
N MET A 66 -7.91 -13.43 6.83
CA MET A 66 -7.36 -12.33 7.62
C MET A 66 -5.92 -12.13 7.18
N LEU A 67 -5.62 -10.95 6.65
CA LEU A 67 -4.29 -10.56 6.20
C LEU A 67 -3.69 -9.57 7.19
N THR A 68 -2.40 -9.72 7.48
CA THR A 68 -1.65 -8.72 8.24
C THR A 68 -0.47 -8.25 7.41
N VAL A 69 -0.47 -6.96 7.05
CA VAL A 69 0.68 -6.30 6.44
C VAL A 69 1.64 -5.92 7.57
N VAL A 70 2.89 -6.35 7.48
CA VAL A 70 3.92 -6.05 8.47
C VAL A 70 5.09 -5.35 7.81
N LEU A 71 5.35 -4.12 8.25
CA LEU A 71 6.51 -3.34 7.87
C LEU A 71 7.47 -3.26 9.07
N ARG A 72 8.75 -3.52 8.82
CA ARG A 72 9.83 -3.45 9.80
C ARG A 72 10.98 -2.60 9.28
N ARG A 73 11.43 -1.65 10.08
CA ARG A 73 12.74 -1.00 9.94
C ARG A 73 13.09 -0.33 11.28
N SER A 74 14.35 -0.41 11.69
CA SER A 74 14.79 0.33 12.88
C SER A 74 14.75 1.84 12.62
N GLY A 75 14.33 2.62 13.61
CA GLY A 75 14.31 4.09 13.53
C GLY A 75 13.08 4.71 12.87
N MET A 76 12.04 3.92 12.56
CA MET A 76 10.77 4.47 12.06
C MET A 76 10.10 5.35 13.12
N GLY A 77 9.86 6.62 12.79
CA GLY A 77 9.02 7.52 13.59
C GLY A 77 7.55 7.44 13.16
N ARG A 78 7.30 7.16 11.88
CA ARG A 78 5.96 6.94 11.29
C ARG A 78 6.03 5.85 10.22
N ALA A 79 4.86 5.36 9.84
CA ALA A 79 4.76 4.42 8.73
C ALA A 79 3.48 4.62 7.91
N GLY A 80 3.47 4.12 6.69
CA GLY A 80 2.29 4.05 5.83
C GLY A 80 2.37 2.88 4.87
N PHE A 81 1.25 2.51 4.28
CA PHE A 81 1.17 1.48 3.26
C PHE A 81 0.01 1.74 2.30
N GLU A 82 0.11 1.12 1.15
CA GLU A 82 -1.01 0.94 0.24
C GLU A 82 -0.97 -0.50 -0.30
N LEU A 83 -2.12 -1.16 -0.35
CA LEU A 83 -2.27 -2.53 -0.82
C LEU A 83 -3.40 -2.63 -1.85
N SER A 84 -3.17 -3.33 -2.95
CA SER A 84 -4.22 -3.72 -3.91
C SER A 84 -4.21 -5.22 -4.18
N THR A 85 -5.35 -5.75 -4.63
CA THR A 85 -5.53 -7.16 -5.00
C THR A 85 -6.11 -7.25 -6.40
N ARG A 86 -5.38 -7.85 -7.34
CA ARG A 86 -5.72 -7.82 -8.77
C ARG A 86 -5.60 -9.18 -9.44
N VAL A 87 -6.40 -9.40 -10.48
CA VAL A 87 -6.30 -10.58 -11.34
C VAL A 87 -4.95 -10.55 -12.05
N ALA A 88 -4.20 -11.65 -12.00
CA ALA A 88 -2.82 -11.71 -12.47
C ALA A 88 -2.70 -11.63 -14.00
N ASP A 89 -3.57 -12.35 -14.72
CA ASP A 89 -3.43 -12.58 -16.16
C ASP A 89 -4.79 -12.70 -16.87
N GLY A 90 -4.74 -12.91 -18.18
CA GLY A 90 -5.92 -13.03 -19.04
C GLY A 90 -6.58 -11.69 -19.37
N GLN A 91 -7.83 -11.76 -19.85
CA GLN A 91 -8.57 -10.58 -20.32
C GLN A 91 -8.90 -9.58 -19.19
N GLU A 92 -8.97 -10.07 -17.96
CA GLU A 92 -9.26 -9.25 -16.78
C GLU A 92 -7.99 -8.88 -15.99
N ALA A 93 -6.79 -9.08 -16.55
CA ALA A 93 -5.53 -8.74 -15.89
C ALA A 93 -5.52 -7.29 -15.38
N GLY A 94 -5.13 -7.09 -14.13
CA GLY A 94 -5.09 -5.79 -13.46
C GLY A 94 -6.44 -5.31 -12.90
N SER A 95 -7.54 -5.99 -13.21
CA SER A 95 -8.84 -5.71 -12.58
C SER A 95 -8.86 -6.17 -11.12
N GLN A 96 -9.82 -5.62 -10.36
CA GLN A 96 -10.02 -5.96 -8.95
C GLN A 96 -10.25 -7.46 -8.74
N ALA A 97 -9.49 -8.07 -7.83
CA ALA A 97 -9.64 -9.47 -7.44
C ALA A 97 -10.08 -9.63 -5.98
N GLY A 98 -11.38 -9.85 -5.80
CA GLY A 98 -11.98 -10.00 -4.49
C GLY A 98 -12.32 -8.67 -3.84
N VAL A 99 -12.55 -8.69 -2.53
CA VAL A 99 -12.99 -7.54 -1.74
C VAL A 99 -12.08 -7.37 -0.53
N LEU A 100 -11.54 -6.17 -0.37
CA LEU A 100 -10.77 -5.75 0.78
C LEU A 100 -11.69 -5.03 1.78
N GLU A 101 -11.47 -5.32 3.05
CA GLU A 101 -12.13 -4.63 4.15
C GLU A 101 -11.13 -4.38 5.29
N ALA A 102 -11.12 -3.16 5.82
CA ALA A 102 -10.39 -2.84 7.03
C ALA A 102 -10.94 -3.63 8.24
N ARG A 103 -10.08 -3.93 9.21
CA ARG A 103 -10.47 -4.68 10.42
C ARG A 103 -10.22 -3.96 11.72
N ASP A 104 -9.50 -2.84 11.68
CA ASP A 104 -9.32 -1.94 12.81
C ASP A 104 -9.23 -0.49 12.30
N ALA A 105 -9.09 0.44 13.24
CA ALA A 105 -9.02 1.87 12.95
C ALA A 105 -7.68 2.28 12.30
N ARG A 106 -6.70 1.37 12.15
CA ARG A 106 -5.39 1.68 11.57
C ARG A 106 -5.40 1.65 10.05
N ALA A 107 -6.43 1.08 9.43
CA ALA A 107 -6.56 1.00 7.98
C ALA A 107 -7.93 1.48 7.49
N SER A 108 -7.96 1.96 6.26
CA SER A 108 -9.16 2.23 5.47
C SER A 108 -9.07 1.50 4.14
N VAL A 109 -10.21 1.36 3.45
CA VAL A 109 -10.25 0.87 2.07
C VAL A 109 -11.00 1.90 1.23
N VAL A 110 -10.35 2.37 0.17
CA VAL A 110 -10.87 3.41 -0.73
C VAL A 110 -10.89 2.92 -2.18
N PRO A 111 -11.85 3.36 -3.01
CA PRO A 111 -11.86 3.02 -4.43
C PRO A 111 -10.84 3.88 -5.20
N GLY A 112 -10.20 3.26 -6.20
CA GLY A 112 -9.43 3.95 -7.22
C GLY A 112 -10.29 4.77 -8.17
N PRO A 113 -9.66 5.56 -9.06
CA PRO A 113 -10.38 6.32 -10.06
C PRO A 113 -11.11 5.40 -11.08
N PRO A 114 -12.24 5.85 -11.66
CA PRO A 114 -12.95 5.14 -12.74
C PRO A 114 -12.08 5.02 -14.02
N PRO A 115 -12.42 4.13 -14.98
CA PRO A 115 -13.68 3.39 -15.14
C PRO A 115 -13.72 1.97 -14.54
N LYS A 116 -12.56 1.37 -14.21
CA LYS A 116 -12.47 0.06 -13.54
C LYS A 116 -11.77 0.24 -12.19
N PRO A 117 -12.48 0.71 -11.15
CA PRO A 117 -11.83 1.05 -9.88
C PRO A 117 -11.29 -0.22 -9.21
N VAL A 118 -10.00 -0.19 -8.89
CA VAL A 118 -9.36 -1.14 -7.98
C VAL A 118 -9.54 -0.64 -6.55
N GLN A 119 -9.66 -1.53 -5.57
CA GLN A 119 -9.66 -1.12 -4.16
C GLN A 119 -8.22 -0.98 -3.65
N TYR A 120 -7.99 0.08 -2.87
CA TYR A 120 -6.74 0.29 -2.15
C TYR A 120 -7.00 0.28 -0.65
N ALA A 121 -6.34 -0.65 0.05
CA ALA A 121 -6.26 -0.59 1.49
C ALA A 121 -5.06 0.27 1.89
N GLU A 122 -5.25 1.21 2.81
CA GLU A 122 -4.25 2.23 3.14
C GLU A 122 -4.22 2.53 4.64
N GLN A 123 -3.16 3.20 5.11
CA GLN A 123 -3.11 3.63 6.51
C GLN A 123 -4.07 4.79 6.79
N THR A 124 -4.66 4.77 7.98
CA THR A 124 -5.25 5.96 8.59
C THR A 124 -4.21 6.71 9.43
N ARG A 125 -4.61 7.86 10.00
CA ARG A 125 -3.77 8.63 10.92
C ARG A 125 -3.34 7.83 12.14
N GLU A 126 -4.24 7.00 12.68
CA GLU A 126 -3.89 6.09 13.78
C GLU A 126 -2.89 5.03 13.31
N GLY A 127 -3.11 4.51 12.10
CA GLY A 127 -2.24 3.54 11.44
C GLY A 127 -0.83 4.04 11.15
N CYS A 128 -0.61 5.36 11.13
CA CYS A 128 0.73 5.91 10.99
C CYS A 128 1.62 5.74 12.23
N SER A 129 1.03 5.45 13.39
CA SER A 129 1.76 5.38 14.65
C SER A 129 2.60 4.10 14.74
N VAL A 130 3.86 4.25 15.14
CA VAL A 130 4.84 3.18 15.34
C VAL A 130 5.18 3.12 16.83
N SER A 131 5.05 1.95 17.45
CA SER A 131 5.32 1.74 18.89
C SER A 131 6.48 0.77 19.16
N GLY A 132 7.14 0.29 18.11
CA GLY A 132 8.22 -0.69 18.19
C GLY A 132 8.98 -0.83 16.87
N PRO A 133 9.78 -1.89 16.68
CA PRO A 133 10.56 -2.07 15.45
C PRO A 133 9.70 -2.42 14.22
N GLU A 134 8.42 -2.75 14.44
CA GLU A 134 7.47 -3.13 13.40
C GLU A 134 6.16 -2.35 13.57
N THR A 135 5.46 -2.09 12.47
CA THR A 135 4.07 -1.67 12.44
C THR A 135 3.23 -2.71 11.70
N ARG A 136 1.94 -2.74 12.01
CA ARG A 136 0.99 -3.72 11.47
C ARG A 136 -0.32 -3.06 11.07
N TRP A 137 -0.89 -3.58 9.99
CA TRP A 137 -2.24 -3.25 9.53
C TRP A 137 -3.00 -4.53 9.21
N VAL A 138 -4.21 -4.66 9.74
CA VAL A 138 -5.02 -5.86 9.63
C VAL A 138 -6.18 -5.61 8.67
N LEU A 139 -6.30 -6.51 7.70
CA LEU A 139 -7.33 -6.48 6.66
C LEU A 139 -8.05 -7.83 6.61
N ARG A 140 -9.28 -7.84 6.13
CA ARG A 140 -9.89 -9.04 5.57
C ARG A 140 -9.90 -8.92 4.06
N TRP A 141 -9.44 -9.97 3.40
CA TRP A 141 -9.59 -10.15 1.97
C TRP A 141 -10.56 -11.29 1.72
N GLN A 142 -11.69 -11.00 1.09
CA GLN A 142 -12.57 -12.00 0.53
C GLN A 142 -12.14 -12.27 -0.91
N SER A 143 -11.70 -13.50 -1.19
CA SER A 143 -11.28 -13.88 -2.54
C SER A 143 -12.43 -13.80 -3.55
N PRO A 144 -12.14 -13.74 -4.86
CA PRO A 144 -13.16 -13.73 -5.91
C PRO A 144 -14.20 -14.85 -5.74
N ALA A 145 -15.49 -14.53 -5.90
CA ALA A 145 -16.58 -15.50 -5.75
C ALA A 145 -16.58 -16.57 -6.85
N ALA A 146 -16.11 -16.23 -8.05
CA ALA A 146 -15.81 -17.16 -9.13
C ALA A 146 -14.28 -17.27 -9.29
N ALA A 147 -13.79 -18.43 -9.74
CA ALA A 147 -12.37 -18.60 -10.02
C ALA A 147 -11.94 -17.58 -11.10
N ALA A 148 -11.13 -16.61 -10.69
CA ALA A 148 -10.65 -15.51 -11.54
C ALA A 148 -9.18 -15.71 -11.96
N GLY A 149 -8.67 -16.94 -11.85
CA GLY A 149 -7.25 -17.24 -12.01
C GLY A 149 -6.44 -16.85 -10.77
N ASP A 150 -5.15 -16.66 -10.97
CA ASP A 150 -4.23 -16.26 -9.90
C ASP A 150 -4.47 -14.79 -9.52
N VAL A 151 -4.29 -14.48 -8.24
CA VAL A 151 -4.41 -13.13 -7.70
C VAL A 151 -3.04 -12.63 -7.31
N LEU A 152 -2.69 -11.43 -7.77
CA LEU A 152 -1.53 -10.67 -7.30
C LEU A 152 -1.96 -9.69 -6.22
N ILE A 153 -1.21 -9.67 -5.14
CA ILE A 153 -1.31 -8.70 -4.07
C ILE A 153 -0.06 -7.83 -4.14
N HIS A 154 -0.25 -6.55 -4.43
CA HIS A 154 0.82 -5.55 -4.49
C HIS A 154 0.74 -4.67 -3.26
N VAL A 155 1.90 -4.44 -2.62
CA VAL A 155 2.00 -3.54 -1.47
C VAL A 155 3.18 -2.62 -1.66
N ALA A 156 2.96 -1.33 -1.42
CA ALA A 156 4.02 -0.37 -1.16
C ALA A 156 3.90 0.13 0.28
N ALA A 157 5.01 0.34 0.96
CA ALA A 157 5.03 0.80 2.34
C ALA A 157 6.18 1.79 2.58
N ASN A 158 5.90 2.83 3.35
CA ASN A 158 6.86 3.85 3.76
C ASN A 158 7.24 3.65 5.23
N ALA A 159 8.53 3.49 5.48
CA ALA A 159 9.16 3.57 6.79
C ALA A 159 9.77 4.97 6.96
N ALA A 160 9.04 5.86 7.62
CA ALA A 160 9.36 7.29 7.66
C ALA A 160 10.11 7.72 8.93
N ASN A 161 11.00 8.69 8.80
CA ASN A 161 11.80 9.23 9.91
C ASN A 161 11.02 10.26 10.79
N TYR A 162 9.85 10.73 10.32
CA TYR A 162 8.96 11.67 10.99
C TYR A 162 9.51 13.10 11.17
N ASP A 163 10.22 13.63 10.17
CA ASP A 163 10.69 15.02 10.13
C ASP A 163 9.83 15.95 9.25
N ASP A 164 8.63 15.50 8.86
CA ASP A 164 7.72 16.14 7.90
C ASP A 164 8.32 16.40 6.50
N SER A 165 9.37 15.67 6.15
CA SER A 165 10.00 15.64 4.83
C SER A 165 9.81 14.26 4.17
N PRO A 166 9.84 14.16 2.84
CA PRO A 166 9.98 12.85 2.17
C PRO A 166 11.41 12.32 2.18
N LEU A 167 12.37 13.10 2.68
CA LEU A 167 13.79 12.78 2.72
C LEU A 167 14.10 11.86 3.90
N GLY A 168 15.04 10.93 3.74
CA GLY A 168 15.39 9.94 4.78
C GLY A 168 14.35 8.85 5.04
N ASP A 169 13.31 8.78 4.21
CA ASP A 169 12.26 7.77 4.23
C ASP A 169 12.66 6.54 3.39
N PHE A 170 12.26 5.35 3.87
CA PHE A 170 12.60 4.09 3.22
C PHE A 170 11.35 3.41 2.65
N ILE A 171 11.34 3.21 1.34
CA ILE A 171 10.21 2.58 0.65
C ILE A 171 10.46 1.10 0.41
N TYR A 172 9.49 0.29 0.80
CA TYR A 172 9.46 -1.15 0.54
C TYR A 172 8.28 -1.50 -0.36
N VAL A 173 8.49 -2.42 -1.27
CA VAL A 173 7.44 -2.99 -2.11
C VAL A 173 7.51 -4.50 -2.11
N GLY A 174 6.36 -5.14 -2.27
CA GLY A 174 6.27 -6.57 -2.45
C GLY A 174 5.11 -6.97 -3.33
N GLU A 175 5.28 -8.13 -3.96
CA GLU A 175 4.26 -8.82 -4.73
C GLU A 175 4.09 -10.22 -4.15
N TRP A 176 2.85 -10.62 -3.89
CA TRP A 176 2.49 -11.98 -3.50
C TRP A 176 1.48 -12.54 -4.47
N ARG A 177 1.65 -13.81 -4.84
CA ARG A 177 0.72 -14.54 -5.69
C ARG A 177 -0.05 -15.57 -4.88
N VAL A 178 -1.37 -15.57 -5.05
CA VAL A 178 -2.26 -16.61 -4.54
C VAL A 178 -2.95 -17.28 -5.70
N SER A 179 -2.77 -18.58 -5.85
CA SER A 179 -3.36 -19.27 -6.99
C SER A 179 -4.86 -19.54 -6.81
N GLY A 180 -5.61 -19.45 -7.91
CA GLY A 180 -7.02 -19.80 -7.93
C GLY A 180 -7.23 -21.29 -7.64
N GLY A 181 -8.10 -21.61 -6.68
CA GLY A 181 -8.58 -22.96 -6.44
C GLY A 181 -9.54 -23.41 -7.54
N GLY A 182 -9.01 -23.80 -8.70
CA GLY A 182 -9.72 -24.53 -9.75
C GLY A 182 -8.98 -25.81 -10.09
N ARG A 183 -9.70 -26.91 -10.36
CA ARG A 183 -9.06 -28.17 -10.82
C ARG A 183 -8.17 -27.86 -12.03
N PRO A 184 -6.94 -28.41 -12.09
CA PRO A 184 -6.15 -28.34 -13.31
C PRO A 184 -7.00 -28.90 -14.46
N ARG A 185 -6.96 -28.21 -15.61
CA ARG A 185 -7.55 -28.73 -16.85
C ARG A 185 -6.85 -30.03 -17.26
#